data_AF-A0A257MV26-F1
#
_entry.id   AF-A0A257MV26-F1
#
_cell.length_a   1.000
_cell.length_b   1.000
_cell.length_c   1.000
_cell.angle_alpha   90.00
_cell.angle_beta   90.00
_cell.angle_gamma   90.00
#
_symmetry.space_group_name_H-M   'P 1'
#
loop_
_entity.id
_entity.type
_entity.pdbx_description
1 polymer ?
#
loop_
_entity_poly.entity_id
_entity_poly.type
_entity_poly.pdbx_seq_one_letter_code
_entity_poly.pdbx_strand_id
1 'polypeptide(L)'
;MTRAGAAKLIGLQDRGGLSAGNWADITVYTDNANRQQMFEKPDYVFKDGQLVVVNGKVVSTKWGTTHVVQPDFDPSVEKGLKDYFDRYLTMKLGNFKISDDEITEDGRGSLTVHPLKIA
;
A
#
# COMPACT_ATOMS: atom_id res chain seq x y z
N MET A 1 -12.97 3.23 -14.48
CA MET A 1 -12.35 1.89 -14.37
C MET A 1 -11.11 1.86 -13.47
N THR A 2 -10.28 2.89 -13.46
CA THR A 2 -8.92 2.87 -12.88
C THR A 2 -8.81 3.06 -11.36
N ARG A 3 -9.89 3.37 -10.63
CA ARG A 3 -9.84 3.69 -9.18
C ARG A 3 -10.84 2.90 -8.36
N ALA A 4 -12.11 3.28 -8.36
CA ALA A 4 -13.15 2.67 -7.52
C ALA A 4 -13.24 1.13 -7.61
N GLY A 5 -13.22 0.59 -8.84
CA GLY A 5 -13.28 -0.87 -9.06
C GLY A 5 -12.06 -1.60 -8.51
N ALA A 6 -10.86 -1.05 -8.72
CA ALA A 6 -9.61 -1.64 -8.23
C ALA A 6 -9.53 -1.62 -6.70
N ALA A 7 -9.83 -0.47 -6.07
CA ALA A 7 -9.82 -0.35 -4.61
C ALA A 7 -10.81 -1.33 -3.95
N LYS A 8 -12.03 -1.43 -4.51
CA LYS A 8 -13.04 -2.38 -4.03
C LYS A 8 -12.60 -3.84 -4.16
N LEU A 9 -11.94 -4.20 -5.27
CA LEU A 9 -11.49 -5.57 -5.54
C LEU A 9 -10.50 -6.08 -4.49
N ILE A 10 -9.55 -5.24 -4.07
CA ILE A 10 -8.52 -5.60 -3.08
C ILE A 10 -8.91 -5.22 -1.64
N GLY A 11 -10.13 -4.70 -1.43
CA GLY A 11 -10.68 -4.45 -0.11
C GLY A 11 -10.33 -3.10 0.54
N LEU A 12 -9.64 -2.19 -0.15
CA LEU A 12 -9.30 -0.86 0.36
C LEU A 12 -10.54 0.06 0.38
N GLN A 13 -11.28 0.05 1.48
CA GLN A 13 -12.58 0.73 1.60
C GLN A 13 -12.46 2.26 1.61
N ASP A 14 -11.34 2.78 2.09
CA ASP A 14 -11.02 4.19 2.27
C ASP A 14 -10.22 4.78 1.08
N ARG A 15 -10.17 4.05 -0.05
CA ARG A 15 -9.47 4.43 -1.28
C ARG A 15 -10.40 4.33 -2.50
N GLY A 16 -9.99 4.98 -3.58
CA GLY A 16 -10.67 4.86 -4.88
C GLY A 16 -11.94 5.70 -5.06
N GLY A 17 -12.34 6.47 -4.03
CA GLY A 17 -13.39 7.49 -4.11
C GLY A 17 -12.94 8.81 -3.46
N LEU A 18 -13.82 9.82 -3.47
CA LEU A 18 -13.54 11.18 -2.94
C LEU A 18 -14.51 11.61 -1.83
N SER A 19 -15.32 10.70 -1.28
CA SER A 19 -16.19 10.98 -0.14
C SER A 19 -15.37 11.21 1.14
N ALA A 20 -15.94 11.96 2.09
CA ALA A 20 -15.34 12.13 3.42
C ALA A 20 -15.04 10.75 4.07
N GLY A 21 -13.88 10.64 4.72
CA GLY A 21 -13.37 9.39 5.27
C GLY A 21 -12.36 8.66 4.37
N ASN A 22 -12.36 8.94 3.06
CA ASN A 22 -11.30 8.44 2.18
C ASN A 22 -10.01 9.23 2.38
N TRP A 23 -8.90 8.57 2.07
CA TRP A 23 -7.62 9.25 2.04
C TRP A 23 -7.59 10.28 0.92
N ALA A 24 -6.90 11.39 1.17
CA ALA A 24 -6.74 12.48 0.23
C ALA A 24 -5.68 12.18 -0.85
N ASP A 25 -5.88 11.06 -1.56
CA ASP A 25 -5.17 10.68 -2.78
C ASP A 25 -5.95 11.17 -4.00
N ILE A 26 -5.54 12.32 -4.52
CA ILE A 26 -6.33 13.07 -5.50
C ILE A 26 -5.44 13.36 -6.71
N THR A 27 -5.98 13.15 -7.91
CA THR A 27 -5.33 13.61 -9.16
C THR A 27 -6.28 14.54 -9.88
N VAL A 28 -5.78 15.73 -10.22
CA VAL A 28 -6.53 16.78 -10.91
C VAL A 28 -5.98 16.90 -12.33
N TYR A 29 -6.90 16.99 -13.29
CA TYR A 29 -6.61 17.15 -14.71
C TYR A 29 -7.50 18.25 -15.27
N THR A 30 -6.93 19.12 -16.09
CA THR A 30 -7.68 20.06 -16.94
C THR A 30 -8.35 19.26 -18.05
N ASP A 31 -9.65 19.50 -18.27
CA ASP A 31 -10.39 18.81 -19.32
C ASP A 31 -9.78 19.10 -20.70
N ASN A 32 -9.55 18.05 -21.48
CA ASN A 32 -9.00 18.13 -22.82
C ASN A 32 -9.66 17.05 -23.70
N ALA A 33 -10.08 17.45 -24.91
CA ALA A 33 -10.67 16.54 -25.89
C ALA A 33 -9.72 15.39 -26.25
N ASN A 34 -8.41 15.66 -26.29
CA ASN A 34 -7.39 14.63 -26.40
C ASN A 34 -7.14 13.99 -25.03
N ARG A 35 -7.82 12.86 -24.77
CA ARG A 35 -7.74 12.12 -23.50
C ARG A 35 -6.35 11.53 -23.22
N GLN A 36 -5.58 11.20 -24.25
CA GLN A 36 -4.21 10.74 -24.07
C GLN A 36 -3.35 11.85 -23.48
N GLN A 37 -3.37 13.05 -24.09
CA GLN A 37 -2.65 14.21 -23.58
C GLN A 37 -3.11 14.61 -22.18
N MET A 38 -4.41 14.53 -21.92
CA MET A 38 -4.97 14.80 -20.59
C MET A 38 -4.36 13.91 -19.52
N PHE A 39 -4.38 12.58 -19.72
CA PHE A 39 -3.98 11.65 -18.67
C PHE A 39 -2.46 11.44 -18.56
N GLU A 40 -1.69 11.82 -19.58
CA GLU A 40 -0.22 11.79 -19.55
C GLU A 40 0.37 12.81 -18.56
N LYS A 41 -0.30 13.96 -18.37
CA LYS A 41 0.22 15.06 -17.56
C LYS A 41 -0.84 15.63 -16.60
N PRO A 42 -0.88 15.20 -15.33
CA PRO A 42 -1.78 15.78 -14.34
C PRO A 42 -1.37 17.21 -13.95
N ASP A 43 -2.35 18.07 -13.65
CA ASP A 43 -2.10 19.42 -13.12
C ASP A 43 -1.59 19.33 -11.69
N TYR A 44 -2.26 18.49 -10.88
CA TYR A 44 -1.91 18.27 -9.48
C TYR A 44 -2.06 16.81 -9.10
N VAL A 45 -1.16 16.32 -8.24
CA VAL A 45 -1.33 15.05 -7.52
C VAL A 45 -1.13 15.32 -6.04
N PHE A 46 -2.10 14.91 -5.23
CA PHE A 46 -2.04 14.89 -3.78
C PHE A 46 -1.86 13.46 -3.31
N LYS A 47 -0.90 13.24 -2.41
CA LYS A 47 -0.69 11.97 -1.71
C LYS A 47 -0.95 12.20 -0.22
N ASP A 48 -1.96 11.54 0.31
CA ASP A 48 -2.41 11.69 1.71
C ASP A 48 -2.49 13.18 2.13
N GLY A 49 -3.11 14.00 1.27
CA GLY A 49 -3.31 15.44 1.46
C GLY A 49 -2.13 16.34 1.11
N GLN A 50 -0.95 15.79 0.83
CA GLN A 50 0.24 16.56 0.48
C GLN A 50 0.39 16.68 -1.04
N LEU A 51 0.64 17.90 -1.53
CA LEU A 51 0.89 18.16 -2.93
C LEU A 51 2.27 17.61 -3.35
N VAL A 52 2.27 16.59 -4.22
CA VAL A 52 3.49 15.89 -4.67
C VAL A 52 3.81 16.11 -6.15
N VAL A 53 2.83 16.47 -6.98
CA VAL A 53 3.04 16.79 -8.40
C VAL A 53 2.36 18.11 -8.76
N VAL A 54 3.06 18.94 -9.54
CA VAL A 54 2.50 20.14 -10.19
C VAL A 54 2.87 20.11 -11.67
N ASN A 55 1.90 20.27 -12.56
CA ASN A 55 2.08 20.27 -14.02
C ASN A 55 2.92 19.08 -14.52
N GLY A 56 2.59 17.88 -14.05
CA GLY A 56 3.28 16.63 -14.39
C GLY A 56 4.70 16.48 -13.84
N LYS A 57 5.19 17.42 -13.02
CA LYS A 57 6.50 17.35 -12.38
C LYS A 57 6.37 17.05 -10.90
N VAL A 58 7.15 16.10 -10.41
CA VAL A 58 7.24 15.82 -8.96
C VAL A 58 7.89 17.03 -8.28
N VAL A 59 7.21 17.58 -7.27
CA VAL A 59 7.65 18.76 -6.50
C VAL A 59 7.97 18.44 -5.05
N SER A 60 7.43 17.34 -4.51
CA SER A 60 7.77 16.86 -3.18
C SER A 60 7.66 15.34 -3.11
N THR A 61 8.41 14.74 -2.18
CA THR A 61 8.38 13.30 -1.91
C THR A 61 7.72 13.06 -0.57
N LYS A 62 6.78 12.12 -0.53
CA LYS A 62 6.18 11.60 0.69
C LYS A 62 6.39 10.10 0.75
N TRP A 63 6.90 9.62 1.88
CA TRP A 63 7.01 8.19 2.14
C TRP A 63 5.62 7.59 2.32
N GLY A 64 5.37 6.49 1.62
CA GLY A 64 4.10 5.78 1.68
C GLY A 64 3.99 4.88 2.90
N THR A 65 3.03 3.97 2.82
CA THR A 65 2.79 2.94 3.81
C THR A 65 2.68 1.58 3.13
N THR A 66 3.18 0.56 3.79
CA THR A 66 2.96 -0.83 3.41
C THR A 66 1.64 -1.28 3.99
N HIS A 67 0.71 -1.64 3.10
CA HIS A 67 -0.60 -2.14 3.48
C HIS A 67 -0.50 -3.63 3.80
N VAL A 68 -0.89 -4.02 5.01
CA VAL A 68 -0.79 -5.41 5.50
C VAL A 68 -2.12 -5.90 6.05
N VAL A 69 -2.28 -7.21 6.12
CA VAL A 69 -3.33 -7.90 6.87
C VAL A 69 -2.67 -8.82 7.89
N GLN A 70 -3.29 -9.00 9.05
CA GLN A 70 -2.74 -9.82 10.13
C GLN A 70 -3.75 -10.91 10.53
N PRO A 71 -3.97 -11.94 9.70
CA PRO A 71 -4.80 -13.07 10.07
C PRO A 71 -4.20 -13.84 11.23
N ASP A 72 -5.05 -14.20 12.19
CA ASP A 72 -4.71 -15.15 13.23
C ASP A 72 -4.37 -16.51 12.59
N PHE A 73 -3.37 -17.18 13.15
CA PHE A 73 -2.96 -18.53 12.76
C PHE A 73 -2.56 -19.33 14.00
N ASP A 74 -2.58 -20.67 13.90
CA ASP A 74 -2.13 -21.55 14.97
C ASP A 74 -0.60 -21.51 15.07
N PRO A 75 0.00 -21.00 16.18
CA PRO A 75 1.44 -20.93 16.35
C PRO A 75 2.13 -22.30 16.32
N SER A 76 1.40 -23.40 16.54
CA SER A 76 1.94 -24.75 16.49
C SER A 76 2.53 -25.11 15.12
N VAL A 77 2.06 -24.46 14.05
CA VAL A 77 2.58 -24.64 12.67
C VAL A 77 4.06 -24.31 12.57
N GLU A 78 4.55 -23.37 13.38
CA GLU A 78 5.94 -22.93 13.34
C GLU A 78 6.92 -24.03 13.77
N LYS A 79 6.47 -25.00 14.60
CA LYS A 79 7.31 -26.12 15.00
C LYS A 79 7.70 -26.99 13.80
N GLY A 80 6.72 -27.36 12.97
CA GLY A 80 6.96 -28.15 11.76
C GLY A 80 7.78 -27.38 10.74
N LEU A 81 7.50 -26.08 10.57
CA LEU A 81 8.27 -25.21 9.69
C LEU A 81 9.73 -25.09 10.15
N LYS A 82 9.96 -24.94 11.46
CA LYS A 82 11.32 -24.85 12.00
C LYS A 82 12.12 -26.12 11.70
N ASP A 83 11.55 -27.29 11.93
CA ASP A 83 12.22 -28.57 11.63
C ASP A 83 12.54 -28.72 10.15
N TYR A 84 11.63 -28.25 9.26
CA TYR A 84 11.86 -28.24 7.82
C TYR A 84 12.99 -27.29 7.41
N PHE A 85 12.97 -26.05 7.91
CA PHE A 85 14.01 -25.06 7.65
C PHE A 85 15.38 -25.56 8.09
N ASP A 86 15.47 -26.14 9.29
CA ASP A 86 16.73 -26.65 9.84
C ASP A 86 17.32 -27.82 9.05
N ARG A 87 16.47 -28.67 8.44
CA ARG A 87 16.91 -29.84 7.68
C ARG A 87 17.23 -29.54 6.22
N TYR A 88 16.47 -28.65 5.60
CA TYR A 88 16.44 -28.52 4.14
C TYR A 88 16.81 -27.14 3.61
N LEU A 89 16.84 -26.10 4.45
CA LEU A 89 17.16 -24.73 4.02
C LEU A 89 18.46 -24.22 4.65
N THR A 90 19.02 -23.19 4.04
CA THR A 90 20.27 -22.55 4.50
C THR A 90 20.05 -21.42 5.49
N MET A 91 18.80 -21.10 5.81
CA MET A 91 18.41 -20.04 6.74
C MET A 91 17.53 -20.59 7.86
N LYS A 92 17.54 -19.91 9.00
CA LYS A 92 16.65 -20.22 10.12
C LYS A 92 15.29 -19.57 9.89
N LEU A 93 14.21 -20.22 10.34
CA LEU A 93 12.84 -19.71 10.20
C LEU A 93 12.70 -18.26 10.72
N GLY A 94 13.36 -17.92 11.83
CA GLY A 94 13.34 -16.57 12.40
C GLY A 94 13.87 -15.49 11.44
N ASN A 95 14.84 -15.83 10.59
CA ASN A 95 15.42 -14.89 9.61
C ASN A 95 14.59 -14.81 8.31
N PHE A 96 13.57 -15.65 8.17
CA PHE A 96 12.66 -15.63 7.03
C PHE A 96 11.42 -14.80 7.31
N LYS A 97 11.03 -14.69 8.59
CA LYS A 97 9.93 -13.82 9.01
C LYS A 97 10.37 -12.37 8.92
N ILE A 98 9.58 -11.55 8.25
CA ILE A 98 9.76 -10.11 8.23
C ILE A 98 9.04 -9.51 9.43
N SER A 99 9.78 -8.77 10.24
CA SER A 99 9.26 -8.01 11.37
C SER A 99 8.74 -6.63 10.94
N ASP A 100 7.90 -6.03 11.77
CA ASP A 100 7.40 -4.67 11.54
C ASP A 100 8.56 -3.63 11.59
N ASP A 101 9.58 -3.88 12.41
CA ASP A 101 10.77 -3.04 12.53
C ASP A 101 11.56 -3.01 11.22
N GLU A 102 11.76 -4.16 10.57
CA GLU A 102 12.42 -4.22 9.25
C GLU A 102 11.71 -3.38 8.16
N ILE A 103 10.42 -3.08 8.35
CA ILE A 103 9.65 -2.22 7.46
C ILE A 103 9.72 -0.75 7.89
N THR A 104 9.89 -0.45 9.17
CA THR A 104 9.70 0.90 9.74
C THR A 104 10.98 1.60 10.20
N GLU A 105 12.05 0.86 10.47
CA GLU A 105 13.23 1.31 11.22
C GLU A 105 14.04 2.41 10.51
N ASP A 106 14.02 2.48 9.17
CA ASP A 106 14.71 3.53 8.43
C ASP A 106 13.99 4.90 8.44
N GLY A 107 12.83 4.97 9.09
CA GLY A 107 11.98 6.17 9.18
C GLY A 107 11.28 6.55 7.87
N ARG A 108 11.39 5.70 6.84
CA ARG A 108 10.81 5.88 5.50
C ARG A 108 9.72 4.85 5.20
N GLY A 109 9.50 3.89 6.09
CA GLY A 109 8.36 2.98 6.04
C GLY A 109 7.39 3.18 7.19
N SER A 110 6.13 2.86 6.92
CA SER A 110 5.04 2.83 7.89
C SER A 110 4.11 1.68 7.54
N LEU A 111 3.38 1.15 8.52
CA LEU A 111 2.42 0.06 8.30
C LEU A 111 0.99 0.57 8.43
N THR A 112 0.14 0.16 7.49
CA THR A 112 -1.31 0.33 7.56
C THR A 112 -1.94 -1.06 7.60
N VAL A 113 -2.38 -1.46 8.78
CA VAL A 113 -3.05 -2.74 8.99
C VAL A 113 -4.52 -2.62 8.61
N HIS A 114 -4.98 -3.48 7.71
CA HIS A 114 -6.37 -3.53 7.28
C HIS A 114 -7.17 -4.55 8.10
N PRO A 115 -8.42 -4.23 8.46
CA PRO A 115 -9.28 -5.17 9.17
C PRO A 115 -9.60 -6.36 8.27
N LEU A 116 -9.62 -7.54 8.88
CA LEU A 116 -10.05 -8.76 8.22
C LEU A 116 -11.57 -8.79 8.15
N LYS A 117 -12.10 -9.28 7.02
CA LYS A 117 -13.50 -9.68 6.97
C LYS A 117 -13.60 -11.08 7.58
N ILE A 118 -14.04 -11.15 8.84
CA ILE A 118 -14.40 -12.42 9.46
C ILE A 118 -15.70 -12.89 8.77
N ALA A 119 -15.67 -14.09 8.21
CA ALA A 119 -16.81 -14.75 7.59
C ALA A 119 -17.75 -15.34 8.64
#